data_AF-A0A9E8RW06-F1
#
_entry.id   AF-A0A9E8RW06-F1
#
_cell.length_a   1.000
_cell.length_b   1.000
_cell.length_c   1.000
_cell.angle_alpha   90.00
_cell.angle_beta   90.00
_cell.angle_gamma   90.00
#
_symmetry.space_group_name_H-M   'P 1'
#
loop_
_entity.id
_entity.type
_entity.pdbx_description
1 polymer ?
#
loop_
_entity_poly.entity_id
_entity_poly.type
_entity_poly.pdbx_seq_one_letter_code
_entity_poly.pdbx_strand_id
1 'polypeptide(L)'
;MKRSTRKIAGLIYGIGIIIFLGYSTYKIMIGEEIGFTEIMPIGILCWSYFSTVTWGSREEKDGIFPDEELGQRITEKSAKIGYYVLLIAIFIALVIDEIINENSNVILLILMTLAMITLPAIEYIYSKKF
;
A
#
# COMPACT_ATOMS: atom_id res chain seq x y z
N MET A 1 -26.18 9.92 13.58
CA MET A 1 -24.77 9.53 13.76
C MET A 1 -24.05 9.76 12.43
N LYS A 2 -23.34 10.88 12.25
CA LYS A 2 -22.59 11.18 11.02
C LYS A 2 -21.41 10.20 10.95
N ARG A 3 -21.44 9.22 10.05
CA ARG A 3 -20.27 8.35 9.84
C ARG A 3 -19.13 9.25 9.34
N SER A 4 -17.98 9.19 9.99
CA SER A 4 -16.77 9.89 9.54
C SER A 4 -16.45 9.46 8.10
N THR A 5 -16.26 10.43 7.23
CA THR A 5 -15.97 10.27 5.80
C THR A 5 -14.77 9.36 5.60
N ARG A 6 -13.78 9.45 6.50
CA ARG A 6 -12.61 8.57 6.56
C ARG A 6 -12.97 7.09 6.71
N LYS A 7 -13.94 6.75 7.55
CA LYS A 7 -14.39 5.35 7.73
C LYS A 7 -15.09 4.83 6.48
N ILE A 8 -15.86 5.67 5.80
CA ILE A 8 -16.54 5.31 4.55
C ILE A 8 -15.51 5.12 3.43
N ALA A 9 -14.60 6.07 3.25
CA ALA A 9 -13.53 6.00 2.26
C ALA A 9 -12.62 4.79 2.48
N GLY A 10 -12.21 4.54 3.73
CA GLY A 10 -11.46 3.32 4.08
C GLY A 10 -12.22 2.04 3.75
N LEU A 11 -13.53 1.99 3.98
CA LEU A 11 -14.36 0.84 3.61
C LEU A 11 -14.44 0.65 2.08
N ILE A 12 -14.59 1.74 1.32
CA ILE A 12 -14.61 1.71 -0.15
C ILE A 12 -13.30 1.19 -0.71
N TYR A 13 -12.16 1.73 -0.26
CA TYR A 13 -10.84 1.25 -0.69
C TYR A 13 -10.61 -0.21 -0.27
N GLY A 14 -11.01 -0.60 0.94
CA GLY A 14 -10.92 -1.97 1.43
C GLY A 14 -11.72 -2.96 0.56
N ILE A 15 -12.95 -2.62 0.19
CA ILE A 15 -13.76 -3.44 -0.73
C ILE A 15 -13.09 -3.51 -2.11
N GLY A 16 -12.57 -2.39 -2.61
CA GLY A 16 -11.83 -2.35 -3.88
C GLY A 16 -10.63 -3.31 -3.89
N ILE A 17 -9.83 -3.31 -2.81
CA ILE A 17 -8.67 -4.22 -2.66
C ILE A 17 -9.11 -5.68 -2.78
N ILE A 18 -10.19 -6.07 -2.08
CA ILE A 18 -10.71 -7.45 -2.12
C ILE A 18 -11.18 -7.81 -3.53
N ILE A 19 -11.89 -6.91 -4.22
CA ILE A 19 -12.37 -7.14 -5.58
C ILE A 19 -11.20 -7.36 -6.54
N PHE A 20 -10.18 -6.49 -6.51
CA PHE A 20 -9.04 -6.61 -7.41
C PHE A 20 -8.19 -7.84 -7.10
N LEU A 21 -7.95 -8.16 -5.82
CA LEU A 21 -7.27 -9.40 -5.44
C LEU A 21 -8.03 -10.64 -5.92
N GLY A 22 -9.36 -10.66 -5.77
CA GLY A 22 -10.20 -11.75 -6.25
C GLY A 22 -10.15 -11.87 -7.77
N TYR A 23 -10.22 -10.76 -8.50
CA TYR A 23 -10.13 -10.73 -9.95
C TYR A 23 -8.76 -11.22 -10.46
N SER A 24 -7.67 -10.72 -9.89
CA SER A 24 -6.31 -11.17 -10.24
C SER A 24 -6.11 -12.66 -9.96
N THR A 25 -6.60 -13.15 -8.82
CA THR A 25 -6.51 -14.57 -8.47
C THR A 25 -7.33 -15.43 -9.44
N TYR A 26 -8.53 -14.99 -9.80
CA TYR A 26 -9.37 -15.68 -10.78
C TYR A 26 -8.66 -15.79 -12.15
N LYS A 27 -8.03 -14.71 -12.65
CA LYS A 27 -7.26 -14.76 -13.91
C LYS A 27 -6.12 -15.78 -13.86
N ILE A 28 -5.35 -15.80 -12.77
CA ILE A 28 -4.28 -16.79 -12.59
C ILE A 28 -4.84 -18.22 -12.63
N MET A 29 -5.99 -18.47 -11.98
CA MET A 29 -6.60 -19.81 -11.95
C MET A 29 -7.07 -20.31 -13.32
N ILE A 30 -7.50 -19.41 -14.22
CA ILE A 30 -7.88 -19.76 -15.59
C ILE A 30 -6.68 -19.77 -16.56
N GLY A 31 -5.46 -19.57 -16.05
CA GLY A 31 -4.24 -19.58 -16.84
C GLY A 31 -4.00 -18.30 -17.65
N GLU A 32 -4.72 -17.21 -17.35
CA GLU A 32 -4.48 -15.91 -17.97
C GLU A 32 -3.30 -15.20 -17.31
N GLU A 33 -2.52 -14.48 -18.13
CA GLU A 33 -1.43 -13.64 -17.62
C GLU A 33 -1.98 -12.44 -16.85
N ILE A 34 -1.25 -12.08 -15.79
CA ILE A 34 -1.45 -10.86 -15.01
C ILE A 34 -0.38 -9.84 -15.36
N GLY A 35 -0.75 -8.57 -15.40
CA GLY A 35 0.19 -7.50 -15.70
C GLY A 35 -0.18 -6.21 -14.99
N PHE A 36 0.13 -5.10 -15.65
CA PHE A 36 -0.05 -3.75 -15.10
C PHE A 36 -1.50 -3.49 -14.67
N THR A 37 -2.47 -3.93 -15.48
CA THR A 37 -3.90 -3.70 -15.28
C THR A 37 -4.47 -4.36 -14.03
N GLU A 38 -3.90 -5.49 -13.62
CA GLU A 38 -4.32 -6.23 -12.44
C GLU A 38 -3.55 -5.78 -11.20
N ILE A 39 -2.24 -5.55 -11.35
CA ILE A 39 -1.33 -5.32 -10.22
C ILE A 39 -1.39 -3.87 -9.73
N MET A 40 -1.36 -2.89 -10.63
CA MET A 40 -1.26 -1.47 -10.24
C MET A 40 -2.48 -0.95 -9.45
N PRO A 41 -3.73 -1.31 -9.80
CA PRO A 41 -4.88 -0.91 -9.01
C PRO A 41 -4.79 -1.38 -7.56
N ILE A 42 -4.26 -2.57 -7.29
CA ILE A 42 -4.05 -3.06 -5.93
C ILE A 42 -3.11 -2.12 -5.17
N GLY A 43 -2.00 -1.71 -5.80
CA GLY A 43 -1.07 -0.72 -5.24
C GLY A 43 -1.71 0.61 -4.90
N ILE A 44 -2.46 1.17 -5.85
CA ILE A 44 -3.15 2.46 -5.68
C ILE A 44 -4.20 2.38 -4.58
N LEU A 45 -4.98 1.30 -4.54
CA LEU A 45 -6.03 1.11 -3.55
C LEU A 45 -5.45 0.88 -2.15
N CYS A 46 -4.38 0.10 -2.02
CA CYS A 46 -3.67 -0.08 -0.75
C CYS A 46 -3.04 1.23 -0.27
N TRP A 47 -2.35 1.97 -1.14
CA TRP A 47 -1.81 3.29 -0.81
C TRP A 47 -2.91 4.25 -0.32
N SER A 48 -4.02 4.32 -1.05
CA SER A 48 -5.16 5.16 -0.71
C SER A 48 -5.82 4.72 0.60
N TYR A 49 -5.98 3.41 0.80
CA TYR A 49 -6.53 2.83 2.02
C TYR A 49 -5.69 3.23 3.22
N PHE A 50 -4.40 2.88 3.23
CA PHE A 50 -3.51 3.13 4.36
C PHE A 50 -3.37 4.61 4.66
N SER A 51 -3.21 5.45 3.63
CA SER A 51 -3.15 6.91 3.81
C SER A 51 -4.43 7.44 4.46
N THR A 52 -5.60 7.03 3.94
CA THR A 52 -6.90 7.47 4.46
C THR A 52 -7.14 7.01 5.89
N VAL A 53 -6.81 5.76 6.25
CA VAL A 53 -7.07 5.26 7.60
C VAL A 53 -6.07 5.76 8.64
N THR A 54 -4.91 6.24 8.20
CA THR A 54 -3.85 6.79 9.07
C THR A 54 -4.13 8.24 9.42
N TRP A 55 -4.28 9.06 8.40
CA TRP A 55 -4.29 10.51 8.56
C TRP A 55 -5.67 11.07 8.87
N GLY A 56 -5.68 12.14 9.66
CA GLY A 56 -6.86 12.93 9.98
C GLY A 56 -7.33 13.83 8.84
N SER A 57 -8.60 14.24 8.84
CA SER A 57 -9.11 15.26 7.91
C SER A 57 -9.37 16.59 8.62
N ARG A 58 -8.85 17.69 8.06
CA ARG A 58 -9.08 19.04 8.61
C ARG A 58 -10.56 19.42 8.62
N GLU A 59 -11.34 18.88 7.69
CA GLU A 59 -12.79 19.09 7.62
C GLU A 59 -13.52 18.46 8.81
N GLU A 60 -13.06 17.28 9.25
CA GLU A 60 -13.64 16.54 10.36
C GLU A 60 -12.97 16.86 11.71
N LYS A 61 -11.84 17.59 11.67
CA LYS A 61 -11.00 17.92 12.83
C LYS A 61 -10.68 16.68 13.67
N ASP A 62 -10.36 15.59 13.01
CA ASP A 62 -10.14 14.29 13.62
C ASP A 62 -8.73 13.75 13.32
N GLY A 63 -8.21 12.88 14.18
CA GLY A 63 -6.94 12.20 13.96
C GLY A 63 -5.70 13.10 14.06
N ILE A 64 -4.56 12.54 13.61
CA ILE A 64 -3.27 13.23 13.53
C ILE A 64 -3.17 13.84 12.14
N PHE A 65 -2.76 15.09 12.03
CA PHE A 65 -2.52 15.70 10.71
C PHE A 65 -1.08 15.45 10.24
N PRO A 66 -0.86 15.20 8.94
CA PRO A 66 0.48 14.95 8.41
C PRO A 66 1.46 16.11 8.64
N ASP A 67 0.95 17.34 8.67
CA ASP A 67 1.73 18.56 8.76
C ASP A 67 2.03 19.03 10.19
N GLU A 68 1.39 18.42 11.20
CA GLU A 68 1.71 18.65 12.61
C GLU A 68 3.05 18.04 12.98
N GLU A 69 3.67 18.54 14.06
CA GLU A 69 4.96 18.04 14.55
C GLU A 69 4.95 16.52 14.77
N LEU A 70 3.86 15.99 15.34
CA LEU A 70 3.70 14.54 15.53
C LEU A 70 3.59 13.79 14.20
N GLY A 71 2.81 14.30 13.24
CA GLY A 71 2.68 13.71 11.91
C GLY A 71 4.01 13.66 11.17
N GLN A 72 4.78 14.75 11.19
CA GLN A 72 6.12 14.80 10.60
C GLN A 72 7.06 13.77 11.24
N ARG A 73 7.06 13.66 12.58
CA ARG A 73 7.86 12.63 13.29
C ARG A 73 7.45 11.22 12.91
N ILE A 74 6.16 10.93 12.73
CA ILE A 74 5.65 9.63 12.27
C ILE A 74 6.19 9.35 10.86
N THR A 75 6.05 10.29 9.92
CA THR A 75 6.52 10.12 8.54
C THR A 75 8.03 9.93 8.47
N GLU A 76 8.83 10.72 9.20
CA GLU A 76 10.29 10.56 9.21
C GLU A 76 10.74 9.18 9.72
N LYS A 77 10.17 8.72 10.83
CA LYS A 77 10.47 7.39 11.39
C LYS A 77 10.00 6.29 10.44
N SER A 78 8.82 6.45 9.86
CA SER A 78 8.24 5.47 8.93
C SER A 78 9.03 5.39 7.63
N ALA A 79 9.49 6.52 7.10
CA ALA A 79 10.35 6.58 5.91
C ALA A 79 11.69 5.88 6.14
N LYS A 80 12.31 6.07 7.31
CA LYS A 80 13.56 5.36 7.66
C LYS A 80 13.35 3.85 7.72
N ILE A 81 12.25 3.38 8.32
CA ILE A 81 11.93 1.95 8.38
C ILE A 81 11.61 1.44 6.96
N GLY A 82 10.82 2.19 6.21
CA GLY A 82 10.39 1.85 4.84
C GLY A 82 11.55 1.72 3.87
N TYR A 83 12.59 2.55 4.02
CA TYR A 83 13.83 2.41 3.27
C TYR A 83 14.45 1.01 3.44
N TYR A 84 14.62 0.55 4.68
CA TYR A 84 15.22 -0.77 4.94
C TYR A 84 14.31 -1.93 4.51
N VAL A 85 12.99 -1.79 4.71
CA VAL A 85 12.01 -2.79 4.24
C VAL A 85 12.07 -2.92 2.72
N LEU A 86 12.09 -1.79 1.98
CA LEU A 86 12.19 -1.81 0.53
C LEU A 86 13.54 -2.32 0.05
N LEU A 87 14.63 -1.96 0.72
CA LEU A 87 15.95 -2.47 0.37
C LEU A 87 15.99 -4.01 0.42
N ILE A 88 15.40 -4.61 1.47
CA ILE A 88 15.28 -6.07 1.59
C ILE A 88 14.37 -6.62 0.49
N ALA A 89 13.23 -5.99 0.22
CA ALA A 89 12.32 -6.42 -0.84
C ALA A 89 12.98 -6.40 -2.23
N ILE A 90 13.75 -5.37 -2.54
CA ILE A 90 14.53 -5.25 -3.78
C ILE A 90 15.55 -6.39 -3.85
N PHE A 91 16.29 -6.64 -2.77
CA PHE A 91 17.27 -7.73 -2.74
C PHE A 91 16.62 -9.10 -2.99
N ILE A 92 15.48 -9.37 -2.36
CA ILE A 92 14.71 -10.61 -2.59
C ILE A 92 14.23 -10.68 -4.04
N ALA A 93 13.71 -9.59 -4.60
CA ALA A 93 13.26 -9.54 -5.99
C ALA A 93 14.39 -9.86 -6.97
N LEU A 94 15.60 -9.34 -6.74
CA LEU A 94 16.78 -9.65 -7.55
C LEU A 94 17.17 -11.13 -7.49
N VAL A 95 17.11 -11.75 -6.30
CA VAL A 95 17.40 -13.18 -6.15
C VAL A 95 16.36 -14.04 -6.88
N ILE A 96 15.08 -13.65 -6.80
CA ILE A 96 13.99 -14.35 -7.50
C ILE A 96 14.14 -14.22 -9.02
N ASP A 97 14.43 -13.01 -9.52
CA ASP A 97 14.61 -12.74 -10.95
C ASP A 97 15.74 -13.59 -11.55
N GLU A 98 16.87 -13.71 -10.86
CA GLU A 98 18.01 -14.54 -11.27
C GLU A 98 17.67 -16.04 -11.34
N ILE A 99 16.86 -16.54 -10.39
CA ILE A 99 16.51 -17.97 -10.31
C ILE A 99 15.47 -18.35 -11.35
N ILE A 100 14.44 -17.52 -11.51
CA ILE A 100 13.25 -17.89 -12.28
C ILE A 100 13.41 -17.49 -13.75
N ASN A 101 14.12 -16.40 -14.07
CA ASN A 101 14.35 -15.90 -15.44
C ASN A 101 13.07 -15.79 -16.32
N GLU A 102 11.89 -15.82 -15.71
CA GLU A 102 10.60 -15.68 -16.39
C GLU A 102 10.04 -14.29 -16.12
N ASN A 103 9.86 -13.55 -17.20
CA ASN A 103 9.03 -12.35 -17.30
C ASN A 103 9.31 -11.26 -16.23
N SER A 104 10.52 -10.69 -16.27
CA SER A 104 11.02 -9.60 -15.39
C SER A 104 10.01 -8.45 -15.17
N ASN A 105 9.14 -8.18 -16.15
CA ASN A 105 8.09 -7.17 -16.06
C ASN A 105 7.14 -7.38 -14.87
N VAL A 106 6.74 -8.62 -14.55
CA VAL A 106 5.80 -8.88 -13.44
C VAL A 106 6.47 -8.65 -12.08
N ILE A 107 7.72 -9.11 -11.93
CA ILE A 107 8.52 -8.89 -10.70
C ILE A 107 8.69 -7.38 -10.45
N LEU A 108 9.01 -6.61 -11.49
CA LEU A 108 9.13 -5.16 -11.41
C LEU A 108 7.81 -4.48 -11.02
N LEU A 109 6.67 -4.93 -11.55
CA LEU A 109 5.35 -4.41 -11.18
C LEU A 109 4.99 -4.69 -9.71
N ILE A 110 5.32 -5.88 -9.23
CA ILE A 110 5.14 -6.24 -7.81
C ILE A 110 6.04 -5.35 -6.94
N LEU A 111 7.30 -5.16 -7.32
CA LEU A 111 8.24 -4.33 -6.58
C LEU A 111 7.81 -2.86 -6.54
N MET A 112 7.32 -2.32 -7.66
CA MET A 112 6.74 -0.98 -7.73
C MET A 112 5.51 -0.85 -6.82
N THR A 113 4.64 -1.85 -6.82
CA THR A 113 3.46 -1.91 -5.94
C THR A 113 3.87 -1.92 -4.47
N LEU A 114 4.87 -2.71 -4.10
CA LEU A 114 5.44 -2.71 -2.75
C LEU A 114 6.01 -1.34 -2.38
N ALA A 115 6.75 -0.69 -3.28
CA ALA A 115 7.29 0.66 -3.06
C ALA A 115 6.20 1.69 -2.73
N MET A 116 5.08 1.65 -3.45
CA MET A 116 3.94 2.53 -3.20
C MET A 116 3.30 2.27 -1.83
N ILE A 117 3.13 1.00 -1.46
CA ILE A 117 2.41 0.62 -0.23
C ILE A 117 3.27 0.78 1.02
N THR A 118 4.59 0.65 0.91
CA THR A 118 5.47 0.49 2.08
C THR A 118 5.38 1.69 3.04
N LEU A 119 5.52 2.91 2.54
CA LEU A 119 5.47 4.09 3.40
C LEU A 119 4.13 4.23 4.13
N PRO A 120 2.97 4.33 3.44
CA PRO A 120 1.69 4.53 4.14
C PRO A 120 1.31 3.33 5.02
N ALA A 121 1.72 2.11 4.68
CA ALA A 121 1.51 0.94 5.55
C ALA A 121 2.30 1.05 6.86
N ILE A 122 3.56 1.50 6.80
CA ILE A 122 4.37 1.71 8.00
C ILE A 122 3.85 2.90 8.81
N GLU A 123 3.43 3.99 8.17
CA GLU A 123 2.79 5.13 8.85
C GLU A 123 1.52 4.68 9.58
N TYR A 124 0.71 3.85 8.94
CA TYR A 124 -0.47 3.25 9.57
C TYR A 124 -0.10 2.45 10.82
N ILE A 125 0.90 1.56 10.73
CA ILE A 125 1.33 0.73 11.87
C ILE A 125 1.94 1.59 12.98
N TYR A 126 2.80 2.55 12.62
CA TYR A 126 3.53 3.37 13.58
C TYR A 126 2.63 4.39 14.28
N SER A 127 1.63 4.94 13.58
CA SER A 127 0.65 5.87 14.16
C SER A 127 -0.20 5.23 15.26
N LYS A 128 -0.44 3.90 15.24
CA LYS A 128 -1.17 3.19 16.30
C LYS A 128 -0.52 3.22 17.68
N LYS A 129 0.70 3.73 17.79
CA LYS A 129 1.39 3.94 19.07
C LYS A 129 0.96 5.22 19.78
N PHE A 130 0.23 6.10 19.10
CA PHE A 130 -0.25 7.39 19.57
C PHE A 130 -1.79 7.40 19.58
#